data_AF-A0A2D8XAJ8-F1
#
_entry.id   AF-A0A2D8XAJ8-F1
#
_cell.length_a   1.000
_cell.length_b   1.000
_cell.length_c   1.000
_cell.angle_alpha   90.00
_cell.angle_beta   90.00
_cell.angle_gamma   90.00
#
_symmetry.space_group_name_H-M   'P 1'
#
loop_
_entity.id
_entity.type
_entity.pdbx_description
1 polymer ?
#
loop_
_entity_poly.entity_id
_entity_poly.type
_entity_poly.pdbx_seq_one_letter_code
_entity_poly.pdbx_strand_id
1 'polypeptide(L)'
;MKKDENCVIINRIINKFATMTKIEGVSEKHTEILTDYLTFLRKQLYTITEYCDDGKYHDFEEVLEDIVSYYIDFKKYAVHDEQSMEEWLYMLPNLAMYSFMGFLAGIKNKRNIIVVDRIYENVMMSTMETIGLISDAIQEDKELNI
;
A
#
# COMPACT_ATOMS: atom_id res chain seq x y z
N MET A 1 24.35 -23.63 -5.82
CA MET A 1 24.64 -22.19 -5.83
C MET A 1 23.43 -21.26 -5.94
N LYS A 2 22.18 -21.73 -6.18
CA LYS A 2 20.99 -20.85 -6.27
C LYS A 2 20.25 -20.57 -4.94
N LYS A 3 20.61 -21.25 -3.84
CA LYS A 3 19.91 -21.13 -2.54
C LYS A 3 20.35 -19.90 -1.74
N ASP A 4 21.60 -19.48 -1.92
CA ASP A 4 22.21 -18.40 -1.14
C ASP A 4 21.82 -17.01 -1.67
N GLU A 5 21.61 -16.85 -2.99
CA GLU A 5 21.13 -15.59 -3.59
C GLU A 5 19.69 -15.25 -3.16
N ASN A 6 18.79 -16.24 -3.10
CA ASN A 6 17.42 -16.03 -2.60
C ASN A 6 17.40 -15.63 -1.12
N CYS A 7 18.30 -16.18 -0.30
CA CYS A 7 18.40 -15.83 1.13
C CYS A 7 18.89 -14.39 1.33
N VAL A 8 19.82 -13.93 0.48
CA VAL A 8 20.34 -12.55 0.51
C VAL A 8 19.27 -11.55 0.05
N ILE A 9 18.49 -11.88 -0.99
CA ILE A 9 17.39 -11.04 -1.47
C ILE A 9 16.29 -10.93 -0.40
N ILE A 10 15.87 -12.05 0.18
CA ILE A 10 14.88 -12.08 1.27
C ILE A 10 15.38 -11.27 2.47
N ASN A 11 16.64 -11.42 2.88
CA ASN A 11 17.21 -10.64 3.99
C ASN A 11 17.39 -9.14 3.66
N ARG A 12 17.65 -8.78 2.39
CA ARG A 12 17.65 -7.36 1.96
C ARG A 12 16.25 -6.77 1.98
N ILE A 13 15.25 -7.52 1.55
CA ILE A 13 13.84 -7.15 1.60
C ILE A 13 13.42 -6.97 3.08
N ILE A 14 13.71 -7.95 3.94
CA ILE A 14 13.46 -7.91 5.40
C ILE A 14 14.16 -6.73 6.08
N ASN A 15 15.43 -6.45 5.76
CA ASN A 15 16.16 -5.33 6.36
C ASN A 15 15.72 -3.97 5.79
N LYS A 16 15.22 -3.89 4.55
CA LYS A 16 14.65 -2.66 3.98
C LYS A 16 13.25 -2.36 4.54
N PHE A 17 12.49 -3.39 4.91
CA PHE A 17 11.25 -3.23 5.69
C PHE A 17 11.49 -2.57 7.06
N ALA A 18 12.71 -2.63 7.61
CA ALA A 18 13.05 -2.02 8.89
C ALA A 18 13.25 -0.49 8.85
N THR A 19 13.35 0.12 7.67
CA THR A 19 13.48 1.59 7.50
C THR A 19 12.21 2.27 7.01
N MET A 20 11.06 1.57 7.02
CA MET A 20 9.79 2.18 6.66
C MET A 20 9.44 3.33 7.60
N THR A 21 9.04 4.47 7.02
CA THR A 21 8.38 5.54 7.77
C THR A 21 7.19 4.95 8.51
N LYS A 22 7.19 5.09 9.83
CA LYS A 22 6.14 4.56 10.69
C LYS A 22 4.83 5.25 10.32
N ILE A 23 3.83 4.45 9.96
CA ILE A 23 2.47 4.94 9.69
C ILE A 23 1.72 4.96 11.01
N GLU A 24 0.99 6.05 11.24
CA GLU A 24 0.11 6.19 12.38
C GLU A 24 -1.28 6.60 11.87
N GLY A 25 -2.25 5.72 12.07
CA GLY A 25 -3.66 5.98 11.82
C GLY A 25 -4.31 6.72 12.99
N VAL A 26 -5.62 6.91 12.90
CA VAL A 26 -6.42 7.55 13.96
C VAL A 26 -6.51 6.72 15.25
N SER A 27 -6.41 5.40 15.10
CA SER A 27 -6.39 4.42 16.18
C SER A 27 -5.39 3.30 15.85
N GLU A 28 -5.09 2.44 16.82
CA GLU A 28 -4.25 1.26 16.60
C GLU A 28 -4.87 0.35 15.53
N LYS A 29 -6.20 0.19 15.55
CA LYS A 29 -6.90 -0.64 14.57
C LYS A 29 -6.77 -0.09 13.15
N HIS A 30 -6.96 1.22 12.99
CA HIS A 30 -6.73 1.86 11.69
C HIS A 30 -5.28 1.68 11.22
N THR A 31 -4.31 1.82 12.12
CA THR A 31 -2.88 1.63 11.81
C THR A 31 -2.59 0.20 11.33
N GLU A 32 -3.17 -0.81 11.98
CA GLU A 32 -3.04 -2.21 11.58
C GLU A 32 -3.59 -2.45 10.17
N ILE A 33 -4.82 -1.96 9.89
CA ILE A 33 -5.46 -2.10 8.58
C ILE A 33 -4.60 -1.50 7.45
N LEU A 34 -4.06 -0.30 7.65
CA LEU A 34 -3.18 0.35 6.66
C LEU A 34 -1.87 -0.43 6.45
N THR A 35 -1.29 -0.95 7.53
CA THR A 35 -0.04 -1.73 7.49
C THR A 35 -0.22 -3.02 6.72
N ASP A 36 -1.34 -3.73 6.95
CA ASP A 36 -1.69 -4.95 6.25
C ASP A 36 -1.92 -4.70 4.76
N TYR A 37 -2.64 -3.62 4.43
CA TYR A 37 -2.87 -3.23 3.04
C TYR A 37 -1.58 -2.91 2.27
N LEU A 38 -0.67 -2.14 2.86
CA LEU A 38 0.63 -1.87 2.22
C LEU A 38 1.48 -3.14 2.08
N THR A 39 1.43 -4.03 3.07
CA THR A 39 2.08 -5.34 3.00
C THR A 39 1.52 -6.18 1.85
N PHE A 40 0.20 -6.15 1.66
CA PHE A 40 -0.45 -6.77 0.52
C PHE A 40 0.03 -6.18 -0.82
N LEU A 41 0.05 -4.85 -0.97
CA LEU A 41 0.51 -4.20 -2.20
C LEU A 41 1.94 -4.58 -2.55
N ARG A 42 2.84 -4.62 -1.57
CA ARG A 42 4.23 -5.02 -1.81
C ARG A 42 4.39 -6.47 -2.24
N LYS A 43 3.54 -7.37 -1.73
CA LYS A 43 3.49 -8.76 -2.22
C LYS A 43 3.05 -8.79 -3.69
N GLN A 44 2.03 -8.02 -4.07
CA GLN A 44 1.60 -7.92 -5.47
C GLN A 44 2.71 -7.32 -6.35
N LEU A 45 3.39 -6.28 -5.87
CA LEU A 45 4.51 -5.64 -6.56
C LEU A 45 5.65 -6.62 -6.81
N TYR A 46 6.03 -7.38 -5.79
CA TYR A 46 7.03 -8.44 -5.91
C TYR A 46 6.63 -9.44 -7.01
N THR A 47 5.40 -9.95 -6.98
CA THR A 47 4.91 -10.91 -7.98
C THR A 47 4.96 -10.36 -9.41
N ILE A 48 4.51 -9.12 -9.65
CA ILE A 48 4.46 -8.60 -11.02
C ILE A 48 5.85 -8.22 -11.55
N THR A 49 6.75 -7.79 -10.67
CA THR A 49 8.10 -7.35 -11.06
C THR A 49 9.02 -8.51 -11.46
N GLU A 50 8.70 -9.75 -11.08
CA GLU A 50 9.33 -10.96 -11.63
C GLU A 50 9.14 -11.11 -13.16
N TYR A 51 8.18 -10.38 -13.75
CA TYR A 51 7.89 -10.37 -15.19
C TYR A 51 8.33 -9.07 -15.88
N CYS A 52 9.09 -8.21 -15.20
CA CYS A 52 9.49 -6.90 -15.68
C CYS A 52 11.03 -6.77 -15.76
N ASP A 53 11.49 -5.64 -16.29
CA ASP A 53 12.91 -5.29 -16.24
C ASP A 53 13.38 -5.05 -14.80
N ASP A 54 14.68 -5.27 -14.55
CA ASP A 54 15.30 -5.04 -13.26
C ASP A 54 15.07 -3.59 -12.77
N GLY A 55 14.87 -3.44 -11.46
CA GLY A 55 14.70 -2.13 -10.80
C GLY A 55 13.25 -1.67 -10.66
N LYS A 56 12.29 -2.23 -11.41
CA LYS A 56 10.88 -1.79 -11.36
C LYS A 56 10.21 -1.92 -10.00
N TYR A 57 10.63 -2.90 -9.19
CA TYR A 57 10.21 -3.00 -7.79
C TYR A 57 10.64 -1.76 -7.00
N HIS A 58 11.91 -1.37 -7.14
CA HIS A 58 12.45 -0.23 -6.40
C HIS A 58 11.82 1.08 -6.85
N ASP A 59 11.63 1.28 -8.15
CA ASP A 59 10.97 2.45 -8.71
C ASP A 59 9.59 2.67 -8.07
N PHE A 60 8.79 1.61 -7.93
CA PHE A 60 7.45 1.73 -7.35
C PHE A 60 7.46 1.78 -5.81
N GLU A 61 8.42 1.13 -5.16
CA GLU A 61 8.58 1.23 -3.70
C GLU A 61 8.86 2.68 -3.28
N GLU A 62 9.66 3.43 -4.04
CA GLU A 62 9.87 4.87 -3.81
C GLU A 62 8.56 5.66 -3.91
N VAL A 63 7.72 5.35 -4.90
CA VAL A 63 6.39 5.98 -5.04
C VAL A 63 5.50 5.66 -3.83
N LEU A 64 5.53 4.43 -3.31
CA LEU A 64 4.78 4.08 -2.10
C LEU A 64 5.31 4.84 -0.86
N GLU A 65 6.62 4.99 -0.72
CA GLU A 65 7.25 5.76 0.35
C GLU A 65 6.83 7.24 0.28
N ASP A 66 6.76 7.82 -0.91
CA ASP A 66 6.28 9.19 -1.13
C ASP A 66 4.80 9.34 -0.76
N ILE A 67 3.95 8.37 -1.10
CA ILE A 67 2.52 8.35 -0.72
C ILE A 67 2.35 8.29 0.79
N VAL A 68 3.17 7.47 1.48
CA VAL A 68 3.15 7.38 2.95
C VAL A 68 3.59 8.71 3.58
N SER A 69 4.66 9.30 3.08
CA SER A 69 5.13 10.61 3.53
C SER A 69 4.05 11.68 3.35
N TYR A 70 3.40 11.70 2.18
CA TYR A 70 2.29 12.61 1.90
C TYR A 70 1.11 12.41 2.85
N TYR A 71 0.72 11.16 3.14
CA TYR A 71 -0.34 10.84 4.10
C TYR A 71 -0.05 11.40 5.50
N ILE A 72 1.20 11.28 5.97
CA ILE A 72 1.65 11.78 7.27
C ILE A 72 1.62 13.32 7.30
N ASP A 73 2.16 13.96 6.27
CA ASP A 73 2.18 15.42 6.18
C ASP A 73 0.77 16.00 6.04
N PHE A 74 -0.12 15.34 5.29
CA PHE A 74 -1.51 15.76 5.15
C PHE A 74 -2.21 15.79 6.51
N LYS A 75 -2.00 14.77 7.35
CA LYS A 75 -2.51 14.74 8.72
C LYS A 75 -2.08 15.97 9.51
N LYS A 76 -0.80 16.31 9.41
CA LYS A 76 -0.18 17.37 10.20
C LYS A 76 -0.59 18.77 9.76
N TYR A 77 -0.72 18.98 8.45
CA TYR A 77 -0.84 20.32 7.89
C TYR A 77 -2.20 20.64 7.25
N ALA A 78 -3.01 19.64 6.90
CA ALA A 78 -4.25 19.84 6.14
C ALA A 78 -5.52 19.35 6.85
N VAL A 79 -5.40 18.54 7.92
CA VAL A 79 -6.56 18.12 8.72
C VAL A 79 -6.87 19.16 9.78
N HIS A 80 -8.01 19.84 9.62
CA HIS A 80 -8.44 20.94 10.49
C HIS A 80 -9.88 20.78 11.01
N ASP A 81 -10.65 19.86 10.43
CA ASP A 81 -12.05 19.61 10.75
C ASP A 81 -12.43 18.15 10.47
N GLU A 82 -13.69 17.79 10.72
CA GLU A 82 -14.19 16.43 10.49
C GLU A 82 -14.18 16.03 9.01
N GLN A 83 -14.43 16.98 8.10
CA GLN A 83 -14.45 16.70 6.66
C GLN A 83 -13.05 16.34 6.16
N SER A 84 -12.05 17.17 6.47
CA SER A 84 -10.65 16.91 6.12
C SER A 84 -10.09 15.68 6.83
N MET A 85 -10.62 15.33 8.01
CA MET A 85 -10.33 14.05 8.67
C MET A 85 -10.87 12.88 7.84
N GLU A 86 -12.12 12.93 7.40
CA GLU A 86 -12.74 11.87 6.60
C GLU A 86 -11.96 11.63 5.30
N GLU A 87 -11.56 12.70 4.60
CA GLU A 87 -10.71 12.60 3.42
C GLU A 87 -9.37 11.91 3.72
N TRP A 88 -8.74 12.26 4.84
CA TRP A 88 -7.48 11.68 5.26
C TRP A 88 -7.58 10.18 5.59
N LEU A 89 -8.68 9.74 6.22
CA LEU A 89 -8.87 8.34 6.62
C LEU A 89 -8.76 7.37 5.44
N TYR A 90 -9.28 7.75 4.27
CA TYR A 90 -9.29 6.91 3.08
C TYR A 90 -8.17 7.25 2.08
N MET A 91 -7.32 8.23 2.39
CA MET A 91 -6.34 8.78 1.45
C MET A 91 -5.29 7.75 1.04
N LEU A 92 -4.66 7.09 2.02
CA LEU A 92 -3.58 6.15 1.76
C LEU A 92 -4.01 5.00 0.83
N PRO A 93 -5.10 4.24 1.10
CA PRO A 93 -5.50 3.15 0.23
C PRO A 93 -5.88 3.63 -1.17
N ASN A 94 -6.55 4.77 -1.30
CA ASN A 94 -6.94 5.31 -2.61
C ASN A 94 -5.73 5.75 -3.46
N LEU A 95 -4.81 6.53 -2.88
CA LEU A 95 -3.63 7.00 -3.61
C LEU A 95 -2.72 5.85 -4.02
N ALA A 96 -2.52 4.89 -3.11
CA ALA A 96 -1.71 3.70 -3.39
C ALA A 96 -2.34 2.85 -4.50
N MET A 97 -3.67 2.61 -4.46
CA MET A 97 -4.39 1.88 -5.49
C MET A 97 -4.22 2.53 -6.88
N TYR A 98 -4.53 3.82 -7.03
CA TYR A 98 -4.44 4.49 -8.33
C TYR A 98 -3.00 4.55 -8.85
N SER A 99 -2.02 4.76 -7.97
CA SER A 99 -0.61 4.71 -8.34
C SER A 99 -0.21 3.31 -8.81
N PHE A 100 -0.66 2.27 -8.11
CA PHE A 100 -0.41 0.88 -8.49
C PHE A 100 -1.02 0.53 -9.85
N MET A 101 -2.23 1.01 -10.14
CA MET A 101 -2.85 0.83 -11.46
C MET A 101 -2.07 1.54 -12.57
N GLY A 102 -1.61 2.76 -12.32
CA GLY A 102 -0.76 3.49 -13.26
C GLY A 102 0.53 2.73 -13.56
N PHE A 103 1.16 2.17 -12.52
CA PHE A 103 2.31 1.30 -12.65
C PHE A 103 1.99 0.07 -13.50
N LEU A 104 0.93 -0.68 -13.17
CA LEU A 104 0.49 -1.86 -13.93
C LEU A 104 0.23 -1.53 -15.40
N ALA A 105 -0.43 -0.42 -15.69
CA ALA A 105 -0.67 0.04 -17.05
C ALA A 105 0.64 0.34 -17.80
N GLY A 106 1.63 0.92 -17.12
CA GLY A 106 2.94 1.21 -17.68
C GLY A 106 3.80 -0.01 -17.99
N ILE A 107 3.65 -1.11 -17.24
CA ILE A 107 4.45 -2.34 -17.44
C ILE A 107 3.74 -3.42 -18.25
N LYS A 108 2.43 -3.24 -18.53
CA LYS A 108 1.60 -4.22 -19.22
C LYS A 108 2.10 -4.48 -20.63
N ASN A 109 2.31 -5.74 -20.96
CA ASN A 109 2.72 -6.20 -22.27
C ASN A 109 2.18 -7.61 -22.57
N LYS A 110 2.41 -8.10 -23.79
CA LYS A 110 1.88 -9.41 -24.23
C LYS A 110 2.35 -10.60 -23.39
N ARG A 111 3.48 -10.49 -22.69
CA ARG A 111 4.07 -11.58 -21.90
C ARG A 111 3.48 -11.66 -20.48
N ASN A 112 3.04 -10.54 -19.93
CA ASN A 112 2.58 -10.46 -18.53
C ASN A 112 1.09 -10.10 -18.39
N ILE A 113 0.35 -9.87 -19.49
CA ILE A 113 -1.06 -9.42 -19.48
C ILE A 113 -1.96 -10.22 -18.53
N ILE A 114 -1.88 -11.55 -18.53
CA ILE A 114 -2.71 -12.40 -17.66
C ILE A 114 -2.40 -12.16 -16.18
N VAL A 115 -1.13 -11.94 -15.85
CA VAL A 115 -0.68 -11.69 -14.47
C VAL A 115 -1.08 -10.27 -14.05
N VAL A 116 -0.88 -9.28 -14.94
CA VAL A 116 -1.29 -7.89 -14.72
C VAL A 116 -2.79 -7.80 -14.46
N ASP A 117 -3.62 -8.42 -15.28
CA ASP A 117 -5.09 -8.33 -15.16
C ASP A 117 -5.57 -8.94 -13.83
N ARG A 118 -5.00 -10.08 -13.43
CA ARG A 118 -5.30 -10.68 -12.12
C ARG A 118 -4.87 -9.80 -10.95
N ILE A 119 -3.68 -9.22 -11.02
CA ILE A 119 -3.17 -8.36 -9.94
C ILE A 119 -3.99 -7.08 -9.87
N TYR A 120 -4.39 -6.52 -11.00
CA TYR A 120 -5.28 -5.37 -11.07
C TYR A 120 -6.59 -5.64 -10.31
N GLU A 121 -7.24 -6.77 -10.58
CA GLU A 121 -8.47 -7.18 -9.89
C GLU A 121 -8.25 -7.36 -8.39
N ASN A 122 -7.18 -8.05 -8.00
CA ASN A 122 -6.84 -8.27 -6.59
C ASN A 122 -6.61 -6.95 -5.85
N VAL A 123 -5.88 -6.01 -6.45
CA VAL A 123 -5.59 -4.70 -5.85
C VAL A 123 -6.87 -3.89 -5.70
N MET A 124 -7.74 -3.89 -6.70
CA MET A 124 -9.05 -3.25 -6.63
C MET A 124 -9.91 -3.79 -5.49
N MET A 125 -10.08 -5.11 -5.44
CA MET A 125 -10.91 -5.76 -4.42
C MET A 125 -10.35 -5.51 -3.02
N SER A 126 -9.05 -5.72 -2.82
CA SER A 126 -8.41 -5.50 -1.52
C SER A 126 -8.48 -4.04 -1.07
N THR A 127 -8.44 -3.08 -2.00
CA THR A 127 -8.63 -1.66 -1.66
C THR A 127 -10.04 -1.40 -1.15
N MET A 128 -11.06 -1.92 -1.84
CA MET A 128 -12.46 -1.77 -1.41
C MET A 128 -12.73 -2.45 -0.06
N GLU A 129 -12.18 -3.64 0.16
CA GLU A 129 -12.24 -4.33 1.45
C GLU A 129 -11.57 -3.51 2.55
N THR A 130 -10.38 -2.94 2.28
CA THR A 130 -9.64 -2.08 3.23
C THR A 130 -10.46 -0.84 3.59
N ILE A 131 -11.10 -0.18 2.61
CA ILE A 131 -11.99 0.96 2.85
C ILE A 131 -13.17 0.57 3.73
N GLY A 132 -13.76 -0.62 3.51
CA GLY A 132 -14.80 -1.17 4.37
C GLY A 132 -14.33 -1.33 5.81
N LEU A 133 -13.18 -2.00 6.00
CA LEU A 133 -12.58 -2.22 7.33
C LEU A 133 -12.26 -0.92 8.06
N ILE A 134 -11.76 0.10 7.36
CA ILE A 134 -11.53 1.44 7.94
C ILE A 134 -12.85 2.05 8.41
N SER A 135 -13.90 1.95 7.59
CA SER A 135 -15.21 2.51 7.90
C SER A 135 -15.84 1.84 9.13
N ASP A 136 -15.76 0.51 9.22
CA ASP A 136 -16.25 -0.26 10.36
C ASP A 136 -15.48 0.12 11.64
N ALA A 137 -14.15 0.19 11.57
CA ALA A 137 -13.32 0.57 12.73
C ALA A 137 -13.65 1.99 13.25
N ILE A 138 -13.91 2.94 12.35
CA ILE A 138 -14.30 4.31 12.75
C ILE A 138 -15.69 4.34 13.40
N GLN A 139 -16.63 3.52 12.91
CA GLN A 139 -17.97 3.44 13.51
C GLN A 139 -17.93 2.82 14.90
N GLU A 140 -17.20 1.72 15.08
CA GLU A 140 -16.99 1.09 16.38
C GLU A 140 -16.38 2.06 17.40
N ASP A 141 -15.35 2.82 17.00
CA ASP A 141 -14.71 3.83 17.86
C ASP A 141 -15.69 4.96 18.24
N LYS A 142 -16.64 5.33 17.37
CA LYS A 142 -17.67 6.33 17.69
C LYS A 142 -18.71 5.80 18.67
N GLU A 143 -19.13 4.54 18.51
CA GLU A 143 -20.12 3.91 19.41
C GLU A 143 -19.58 3.68 20.83
N LEU A 144 -18.27 3.44 20.97
CA LEU A 144 -17.61 3.25 22.27
C LEU A 144 -17.33 4.56 23.04
N ASN A 145 -17.43 5.71 22.38
CA ASN A 145 -17.19 7.03 22.97
C ASN A 145 -18.50 7.80 23.32
N ILE A 146 -19.63 7.09 23.41
CA ILE A 146 -20.94 7.58 23.90
C ILE A 146 -21.23 7.04 25.30
#